data_AF-A0A382UKI5-F1
#
_entry.id   AF-A0A382UKI5-F1
#
_cell.length_a   1.000
_cell.length_b   1.000
_cell.length_c   1.000
_cell.angle_alpha   90.00
_cell.angle_beta   90.00
_cell.angle_gamma   90.00
#
_symmetry.space_group_name_H-M   'P 1'
#
loop_
_entity.id
_entity.type
_entity.pdbx_description
1 polymer ?
#
loop_
_entity_poly.entity_id
_entity_poly.type
_entity_poly.pdbx_seq_one_letter_code
_entity_poly.pdbx_strand_id
1 'polypeptide(L)' 'MKGEFVIMINGELITYKNYDDIPDKFDHVIKFLPDWPPGDPETGHTEEEHQFMATFNNKLQKLMEIERAGGN' A
#
# COMPACT_ATOMS: atom_id res chain seq x y z
N MET A 1 2.50 -4.58 -6.35
CA MET A 1 3.27 -3.40 -5.82
C MET A 1 4.11 -3.90 -4.67
N LYS A 2 5.41 -3.58 -4.66
CA LYS A 2 6.32 -3.95 -3.57
C LYS A 2 6.44 -2.81 -2.55
N GLY A 3 6.81 -3.16 -1.34
CA GLY A 3 6.99 -2.22 -0.24
C GLY A 3 6.93 -2.91 1.11
N GLU A 4 6.72 -2.15 2.17
CA GLU A 4 6.48 -2.65 3.51
C GLU A 4 5.09 -2.21 3.97
N PHE A 5 4.21 -3.19 4.17
CA PHE A 5 2.84 -2.97 4.62
C PHE A 5 2.62 -3.71 5.93
N VAL A 6 2.27 -3.00 6.99
CA VAL A 6 1.96 -3.61 8.29
C VAL A 6 0.47 -3.49 8.52
N ILE A 7 -0.19 -4.64 8.63
CA ILE A 7 -1.63 -4.77 8.75
C ILE A 7 -1.95 -5.52 10.05
N MET A 8 -2.95 -5.06 10.77
CA MET A 8 -3.45 -5.72 11.98
C MET A 8 -4.56 -6.69 11.62
N ILE A 9 -4.44 -7.95 12.05
CA ILE A 9 -5.45 -8.99 11.85
C ILE A 9 -5.67 -9.74 13.17
N ASN A 10 -6.89 -9.72 13.68
CA ASN A 10 -7.26 -10.25 15.01
C ASN A 10 -6.37 -9.71 16.14
N GLY A 11 -5.95 -8.45 16.05
CA GLY A 11 -5.03 -7.83 17.03
C GLY A 11 -3.54 -8.17 16.87
N GLU A 12 -3.16 -9.01 15.90
CA GLU A 12 -1.76 -9.31 15.58
C GLU A 12 -1.25 -8.46 14.41
N LEU A 13 0.02 -8.02 14.48
CA LEU A 13 0.65 -7.26 13.41
C LEU A 13 1.34 -8.18 12.41
N ILE A 14 0.92 -8.13 11.16
CA ILE A 14 1.49 -8.92 10.05
C ILE A 14 2.12 -7.98 9.03
N THR A 15 3.38 -8.27 8.67
CA THR A 15 4.12 -7.52 7.67
C THR A 15 4.08 -8.21 6.31
N TYR A 16 3.55 -7.51 5.32
CA TYR A 16 3.52 -7.91 3.92
C TYR A 16 4.56 -7.14 3.11
N LYS A 17 5.23 -7.83 2.19
CA LYS A 17 6.21 -7.23 1.26
C LYS A 17 5.62 -6.86 -0.10
N ASN A 18 4.43 -7.39 -0.40
CA ASN A 18 3.68 -7.05 -1.59
C ASN A 18 2.27 -6.63 -1.17
N TYR A 19 1.76 -5.57 -1.80
CA TYR A 19 0.39 -5.11 -1.60
C TYR A 19 -0.63 -6.20 -1.94
N ASP A 20 -0.34 -6.97 -2.99
CA ASP A 20 -1.28 -7.95 -3.54
C ASP A 20 -1.39 -9.21 -2.65
N ASP A 21 -0.53 -9.33 -1.62
CA ASP A 21 -0.61 -10.38 -0.59
C ASP A 21 -1.51 -9.98 0.60
N ILE A 22 -1.93 -8.71 0.69
CA ILE A 22 -2.77 -8.21 1.78
C ILE A 22 -4.19 -8.77 1.59
N PRO A 23 -4.79 -9.41 2.60
CA PRO A 23 -6.14 -9.95 2.50
C PRO A 23 -7.19 -8.83 2.38
N ASP A 24 -8.32 -9.13 1.73
CA ASP A 24 -9.46 -8.20 1.63
C ASP A 24 -10.28 -8.07 2.94
N LYS A 25 -9.77 -8.60 4.06
CA LYS A 25 -10.36 -8.49 5.39
C LYS A 25 -9.28 -8.44 6.46
N PHE A 26 -9.25 -7.36 7.22
CA PHE A 26 -8.33 -7.10 8.33
C PHE A 26 -8.91 -6.03 9.25
N ASP A 27 -8.26 -5.78 10.39
CA ASP A 27 -8.73 -4.81 11.38
C ASP A 27 -8.28 -3.39 11.02
N HIS A 28 -6.97 -3.15 10.96
CA HIS A 28 -6.39 -1.82 10.75
C HIS A 28 -5.16 -1.83 9.84
N VAL A 29 -4.99 -0.78 9.04
CA VAL A 29 -3.72 -0.49 8.37
C VAL A 29 -2.81 0.27 9.34
N ILE A 30 -1.66 -0.30 9.68
CA ILE A 30 -0.70 0.31 10.62
C ILE A 30 0.43 1.04 9.88
N LYS A 31 0.88 0.49 8.76
CA LYS A 31 1.97 1.08 7.96
C LYS A 31 1.74 0.80 6.48
N PHE A 32 1.89 1.84 5.65
CA PHE A 32 1.83 1.74 4.19
C PHE A 32 3.04 2.45 3.59
N LEU A 33 4.10 1.69 3.30
CA LEU A 33 5.32 2.20 2.66
C LEU A 33 5.57 1.46 1.33
N PRO A 34 4.94 1.88 0.22
CA PRO A 34 5.28 1.33 -1.09
C PRO A 34 6.71 1.72 -1.50
N ASP A 35 7.39 0.83 -2.23
CA ASP A 35 8.70 1.13 -2.81
C ASP A 35 8.55 2.21 -3.88
N TRP A 36 9.14 3.38 -3.61
CA TRP A 36 9.12 4.50 -4.54
C TRP A 36 10.19 4.31 -5.62
N PRO A 37 9.85 4.48 -6.91
CA PRO A 37 10.85 4.40 -7.97
C PRO A 37 11.89 5.53 -7.79
N PRO A 38 13.20 5.26 -7.84
CA PRO A 38 14.23 6.24 -7.52
C PRO A 38 14.22 7.48 -8.43
N GLY A 39 13.60 7.38 -9.62
CA GLY A 39 13.66 8.41 -10.65
C GLY A 39 15.05 8.53 -11.25
N ASP A 40 15.15 9.13 -12.44
CA ASP A 40 16.43 9.47 -13.05
C ASP A 40 16.96 10.81 -12.49
N PRO A 41 18.26 10.91 -12.12
CA PRO A 41 18.83 12.15 -11.58
C PRO A 41 18.78 13.37 -12.52
N GLU A 42 18.75 13.15 -13.84
CA GLU A 42 18.76 14.23 -14.85
C GLU A 42 17.36 14.57 -15.34
N THR A 43 16.49 13.57 -15.52
CA THR A 43 15.14 13.77 -16.11
C THR A 43 13.99 13.63 -15.12
N GLY A 44 14.24 13.19 -13.89
CA GLY A 44 13.21 12.86 -12.90
C GLY A 44 12.51 11.53 -13.20
N HIS A 45 11.25 11.40 -12.77
CA HIS A 45 10.44 10.22 -13.04
C HIS A 45 9.89 10.21 -14.46
N THR A 46 9.91 9.05 -15.10
CA THR A 46 9.24 8.78 -16.37
C THR A 46 7.71 8.79 -16.21
N GLU A 47 6.98 8.94 -17.31
CA GLU A 47 5.51 8.89 -17.31
C GLU A 47 4.98 7.56 -16.75
N GLU A 48 5.64 6.45 -17.05
CA GLU A 48 5.27 5.12 -16.51
C GLU A 48 5.44 5.08 -14.98
N GLU A 49 6.51 5.68 -14.45
CA GLU A 49 6.73 5.79 -13.00
C GLU A 49 5.69 6.72 -12.34
N HIS A 50 5.35 7.84 -12.98
CA HIS A 50 4.26 8.71 -12.52
C HIS A 50 2.92 7.98 -12.47
N GLN A 51 2.58 7.21 -13.50
CA GLN A 51 1.37 6.39 -13.53
C GLN A 51 1.39 5.34 -12.43
N PHE A 52 2.53 4.67 -12.22
CA PHE A 52 2.70 3.72 -11.13
C PHE A 52 2.49 4.39 -9.76
N MET A 53 3.14 5.54 -9.51
CA MET A 53 3.01 6.31 -8.28
C MET A 53 1.59 6.83 -8.05
N ALA A 54 0.87 7.22 -9.11
CA ALA A 54 -0.53 7.62 -9.01
C ALA A 54 -1.42 6.48 -8.48
N THR A 55 -1.05 5.21 -8.71
CA THR A 55 -1.79 4.07 -8.14
C THR A 55 -1.66 3.95 -6.62
N PHE A 56 -0.68 4.61 -6.00
CA PHE A 56 -0.38 4.44 -4.57
C PHE A 56 -1.52 4.98 -3.71
N ASN A 57 -2.03 6.16 -4.06
CA ASN A 57 -3.17 6.76 -3.38
C ASN A 57 -4.41 5.88 -3.52
N ASN A 58 -4.72 5.40 -4.73
CA ASN A 58 -5.89 4.55 -4.96
C ASN A 58 -5.82 3.26 -4.13
N LYS A 59 -4.63 2.66 -4.05
CA LYS A 59 -4.38 1.45 -3.25
C LYS A 59 -4.52 1.69 -1.75
N LEU A 60 -4.03 2.82 -1.24
CA LEU A 60 -4.22 3.20 0.15
C LEU A 60 -5.70 3.43 0.46
N GLN A 61 -6.43 4.18 -0.37
CA GLN A 61 -7.86 4.41 -0.18
C GLN A 61 -8.64 3.10 -0.13
N LYS A 62 -8.33 2.13 -1.01
CA LYS A 62 -8.94 0.80 -0.97
C LYS A 62 -8.71 0.08 0.37
N LEU A 63 -7.51 0.16 0.94
CA LEU A 63 -7.25 -0.43 2.25
C LEU A 63 -8.06 0.27 3.36
N MET A 64 -8.18 1.60 3.30
CA MET A 64 -9.01 2.37 4.24
C MET A 64 -10.51 2.02 4.11
N GLU A 65 -10.99 1.73 2.91
CA GLU A 65 -12.37 1.26 2.68
C GLU A 65 -12.60 -0.13 3.30
N ILE A 66 -11.65 -1.05 3.14
CA ILE A 66 -11.72 -2.39 3.76
C ILE A 66 -11.76 -2.29 5.28
N GLU A 67 -10.86 -1.49 5.87
CA GLU A 67 -10.82 -1.23 7.32
C GLU A 67 -12.15 -0.65 7.82
N ARG A 68 -12.69 0.37 7.13
CA ARG A 68 -13.99 0.98 7.48
C ARG A 68 -15.16 0.00 7.35
N ALA A 69 -15.14 -0.88 6.37
CA ALA A 69 -16.18 -1.89 6.17
C ALA A 69 -16.06 -3.05 7.19
N GLY A 70 -14.85 -3.29 7.71
CA GLY A 70 -14.57 -4.32 8.72
C GLY A 70 -14.85 -3.87 10.16
N GLY A 71 -14.83 -2.57 10.44
CA GLY A 71 -15.18 -2.00 11.74
C GLY A 71 -16.67 -2.07 12.02
N ASN A 72 -17.11 -3.13 12.71
CA ASN A 72 -18.48 -3.33 13.18
C ASN A 72 -18.53 -3.28 14.71
#